data_AF-A0A928KC93-F1
#
_entry.id   AF-A0A928KC93-F1
#
_cell.length_a   1.000
_cell.length_b   1.000
_cell.length_c   1.000
_cell.angle_alpha   90.00
_cell.angle_beta   90.00
_cell.angle_gamma   90.00
#
_symmetry.space_group_name_H-M   'P 1'
#
loop_
_entity.id
_entity.type
_entity.pdbx_description
1 polymer ?
#
loop_
_entity_poly.entity_id
_entity_poly.type
_entity_poly.pdbx_seq_one_letter_code
_entity_poly.pdbx_strand_id
1 'polypeptide(L)'
;MKKTFLIVIFILMLFMLGACNQPDEPSIEGSWYTTGTVIGLDYNTIDVYLNFMDNSQGNITNKHPDNKEDVFIFEYTVDGNNLIITSSEGEKLDADLHVYPFKIEGNTLKIEAFNQTHEYTRSEQGGN
;
A
#
# COMPACT_ATOMS: atom_id res chain seq x y z
N MET A 1 -46.41 -42.01 -20.60
CA MET A 1 -45.51 -41.31 -19.66
C MET A 1 -45.74 -39.80 -19.81
N LYS A 2 -45.41 -39.05 -18.75
CA LYS A 2 -45.96 -37.74 -18.33
C LYS A 2 -46.01 -36.63 -19.41
N LYS A 3 -47.14 -35.90 -19.37
CA LYS A 3 -47.37 -34.56 -19.93
C LYS A 3 -46.31 -33.58 -19.42
N THR A 4 -45.98 -32.52 -20.18
CA THR A 4 -46.28 -31.10 -19.84
C THR A 4 -45.58 -30.17 -20.84
N PHE A 5 -46.37 -29.28 -21.43
CA PHE A 5 -45.97 -28.08 -22.18
C PHE A 5 -45.11 -27.16 -21.32
N LEU A 6 -44.09 -26.51 -21.88
CA LEU A 6 -43.63 -25.23 -21.35
C LEU A 6 -43.46 -24.22 -22.49
N ILE A 7 -44.40 -23.29 -22.53
CA ILE A 7 -44.28 -21.98 -23.15
C ILE A 7 -43.24 -21.20 -22.34
N VAL A 8 -42.23 -20.60 -22.98
CA VAL A 8 -41.54 -19.44 -22.42
C VAL A 8 -41.53 -18.34 -23.46
N ILE A 9 -42.50 -17.45 -23.31
CA ILE A 9 -42.63 -16.15 -23.95
C ILE A 9 -41.64 -15.18 -23.29
N PHE A 10 -40.92 -14.44 -24.15
CA PHE A 10 -40.41 -13.07 -23.99
C PHE A 10 -40.44 -12.42 -22.60
N ILE A 11 -39.27 -11.99 -22.11
CA ILE A 11 -39.09 -10.66 -21.48
C ILE A 11 -37.79 -10.04 -21.99
N LEU A 12 -37.95 -9.08 -22.89
CA LEU A 12 -37.01 -7.99 -23.12
C LEU A 12 -37.34 -6.93 -22.06
N MET A 13 -36.40 -6.55 -21.18
CA MET A 13 -36.22 -5.18 -20.66
C MET A 13 -35.33 -5.12 -19.40
N LEU A 14 -34.37 -4.19 -19.48
CA LEU A 14 -33.79 -3.37 -18.40
C LEU A 14 -33.13 -4.07 -17.21
N PHE A 15 -31.82 -3.90 -17.09
CA PHE A 15 -31.25 -3.04 -16.04
C PHE A 15 -29.97 -2.37 -16.57
N MET A 16 -30.03 -1.03 -16.68
CA MET A 16 -28.85 -0.19 -16.52
C MET A 16 -28.35 -0.29 -15.07
N LEU A 17 -27.11 0.13 -14.82
CA LEU A 17 -26.50 0.38 -13.52
C LEU A 17 -26.03 -0.86 -12.75
N GLY A 18 -24.97 -1.48 -13.27
CA GLY A 18 -23.96 -2.10 -12.41
C GLY A 18 -22.73 -1.23 -12.45
N ALA A 19 -22.66 -0.18 -11.62
CA ALA A 19 -21.35 0.24 -11.15
C ALA A 19 -20.76 -1.04 -10.54
N CYS A 20 -19.69 -1.54 -11.13
CA CYS A 20 -18.97 -2.68 -10.60
C CYS A 20 -18.56 -2.22 -9.18
N ASN A 21 -19.26 -2.70 -8.14
CA ASN A 21 -18.77 -2.64 -6.78
C ASN A 21 -17.58 -3.60 -6.74
N GLN A 22 -16.49 -3.21 -7.42
CA GLN A 22 -15.19 -3.74 -7.13
C GLN A 22 -14.97 -3.29 -5.68
N PRO A 23 -14.81 -4.23 -4.72
CA PRO A 23 -14.49 -3.82 -3.35
C PRO A 23 -13.33 -2.85 -3.46
N ASP A 24 -13.45 -1.67 -2.85
CA ASP A 24 -12.39 -0.67 -2.85
C ASP A 24 -11.11 -1.40 -2.46
N GLU A 25 -10.19 -1.56 -3.41
CA GLU A 25 -8.90 -2.15 -3.10
C GLU A 25 -8.30 -1.27 -2.01
N PRO A 26 -7.87 -1.85 -0.89
CA PRO A 26 -7.39 -1.05 0.22
C PRO A 26 -6.23 -0.17 -0.28
N SER A 27 -6.42 1.16 -0.23
CA SER A 27 -5.44 2.12 -0.73
C SER A 27 -4.16 2.05 0.09
N ILE A 28 -3.02 2.17 -0.58
CA ILE A 28 -1.72 2.31 0.10
C ILE A 28 -1.59 3.66 0.81
N GLU A 29 -2.36 4.67 0.39
CA GLU A 29 -2.33 6.03 0.95
C GLU A 29 -2.66 6.04 2.45
N GLY A 30 -1.89 6.82 3.20
CA GLY A 30 -1.99 6.95 4.65
C GLY A 30 -0.72 6.54 5.39
N SER A 31 -0.83 6.56 6.72
CA SER A 31 0.26 6.25 7.63
C SER A 31 0.31 4.76 7.97
N TRP A 32 1.51 4.21 7.97
CA TRP A 32 1.80 2.82 8.35
C TRP A 32 2.99 2.80 9.30
N TYR A 33 2.98 1.90 10.28
CA TYR A 33 3.99 1.84 11.33
C TYR A 33 4.43 0.40 11.60
N THR A 34 5.69 0.22 11.96
CA THR A 34 6.22 -1.03 12.47
C THR A 34 7.29 -0.78 13.53
N THR A 35 7.56 -1.79 14.36
CA THR A 35 8.65 -1.77 15.35
C THR A 35 9.77 -2.71 14.92
N GLY A 36 11.00 -2.25 15.06
CA GLY A 36 12.22 -2.98 14.70
C GLY A 36 12.85 -2.55 13.38
N THR A 37 13.93 -3.24 13.01
CA THR A 37 14.74 -2.92 11.83
C THR A 37 14.03 -3.36 10.55
N VAL A 38 13.68 -2.39 9.71
CA VAL A 38 12.93 -2.64 8.48
C VAL A 38 13.40 -1.66 7.40
N ILE A 39 13.63 -2.19 6.18
CA ILE A 39 14.17 -1.51 4.98
C ILE A 39 15.53 -0.85 5.21
N GLY A 40 16.63 -1.58 4.97
CA GLY A 40 17.92 -1.07 4.46
C GLY A 40 18.62 0.14 5.13
N LEU A 41 18.07 0.71 6.20
CA LEU A 41 18.38 2.03 6.72
C LEU A 41 18.59 1.90 8.23
N ASP A 42 19.84 1.65 8.58
CA ASP A 42 20.40 1.61 9.94
C ASP A 42 19.86 0.52 10.88
N TYR A 43 20.77 -0.31 11.41
CA TYR A 43 20.47 -1.36 12.38
C TYR A 43 20.04 -0.82 13.76
N ASN A 44 20.15 0.49 13.98
CA ASN A 44 19.78 1.16 15.23
C ASN A 44 18.38 1.79 15.20
N THR A 45 17.50 1.41 14.27
CA THR A 45 16.12 1.93 14.21
C THR A 45 15.17 1.10 15.07
N ILE A 46 14.33 1.77 15.88
CA ILE A 46 13.34 1.12 16.77
C ILE A 46 11.91 1.21 16.25
N ASP A 47 11.54 2.32 15.61
CA ASP A 47 10.21 2.51 15.01
C ASP A 47 10.41 3.04 13.58
N VAL A 48 9.61 2.53 12.65
CA VAL A 48 9.58 3.03 11.27
C VAL A 48 8.15 3.45 10.94
N TYR A 49 8.00 4.67 10.43
CA TYR A 49 6.75 5.20 9.92
C TYR A 49 6.86 5.41 8.41
N LEU A 50 5.93 4.83 7.66
CA LEU A 50 5.75 5.11 6.24
C LEU A 50 4.49 5.95 6.06
N ASN A 51 4.61 7.05 5.33
CA ASN A 51 3.46 7.86 4.97
C ASN A 51 3.38 8.00 3.46
N PHE A 52 2.25 7.61 2.88
CA PHE A 52 1.96 7.74 1.44
C PHE A 52 0.87 8.80 1.25
N MET A 53 1.21 9.90 0.58
CA MET A 53 0.32 11.04 0.34
C MET A 53 -0.32 10.96 -1.05
N ASP A 54 -1.54 11.49 -1.18
CA ASP A 54 -2.36 11.46 -2.41
C ASP A 54 -1.72 12.16 -3.63
N ASN A 55 -0.67 12.95 -3.41
CA ASN A 55 0.09 13.67 -4.42
C ASN A 55 1.30 12.89 -4.98
N SER A 56 1.33 11.55 -4.81
CA SER A 56 2.45 10.68 -5.23
C SER A 56 3.78 10.96 -4.52
N GLN A 57 3.74 11.62 -3.37
CA GLN A 57 4.89 11.75 -2.47
C GLN A 57 4.69 10.90 -1.22
N GLY A 58 5.78 10.42 -0.65
CA GLY A 58 5.77 9.77 0.64
C GLY A 58 6.99 10.14 1.47
N ASN A 59 6.98 9.70 2.72
CA ASN A 59 8.15 9.76 3.56
C ASN A 59 8.31 8.52 4.43
N ILE A 60 9.57 8.24 4.78
CA ILE A 60 9.97 7.26 5.76
C ILE A 60 10.55 8.02 6.94
N THR A 61 10.00 7.83 8.14
CA THR A 61 10.60 8.32 9.39
C THR A 61 11.16 7.14 10.16
N ASN A 62 12.48 7.12 10.34
CA ASN A 62 13.18 6.16 11.18
C ASN A 62 13.46 6.80 12.53
N LYS A 63 12.92 6.21 13.60
CA LYS A 63 13.16 6.67 14.96
C LYS A 63 14.21 5.81 15.64
N HIS A 64 15.16 6.45 16.29
CA HIS A 64 16.29 5.80 16.98
C HIS A 64 16.07 5.74 18.51
N PRO A 65 16.80 4.87 19.23
CA PRO A 65 16.75 4.77 20.69
C PRO A 65 17.02 6.07 21.44
N ASP A 66 17.77 7.00 20.85
CA ASP A 66 18.06 8.32 21.42
C ASP A 66 16.98 9.37 21.10
N ASN A 67 15.83 8.94 20.56
CA ASN A 67 14.71 9.75 20.08
C ASN A 67 15.06 10.71 18.93
N LYS A 68 16.18 10.49 18.24
CA LYS A 68 16.40 11.14 16.94
C LYS A 68 15.56 10.49 15.86
N GLU A 69 15.23 11.29 14.85
CA GLU A 69 14.46 10.88 13.70
C GLU A 69 15.23 11.22 12.43
N ASP A 70 15.41 10.22 11.57
CA ASP A 70 15.86 10.40 10.19
C ASP A 70 14.62 10.36 9.28
N VAL A 71 14.41 11.40 8.47
CA VAL A 71 13.27 11.50 7.56
C VAL A 71 13.75 11.47 6.12
N PHE A 72 13.22 10.54 5.34
CA PHE A 72 13.50 10.38 3.91
C PHE A 72 12.24 10.67 3.10
N ILE A 73 12.31 11.64 2.20
CA ILE A 73 11.21 11.95 1.27
C ILE A 73 11.43 11.17 -0.02
N PHE A 74 10.35 10.65 -0.59
CA PHE A 74 10.38 9.93 -1.84
C PHE A 74 9.14 10.23 -2.69
N GLU A 75 9.26 10.03 -3.99
CA GLU A 75 8.13 9.93 -4.89
C GLU A 75 7.73 8.46 -5.05
N TYR A 76 6.45 8.19 -5.22
CA TYR A 76 5.98 6.83 -5.45
C TYR A 76 4.87 6.74 -6.48
N THR A 77 4.79 5.57 -7.11
CA THR A 77 3.64 5.17 -7.93
C THR A 77 3.24 3.73 -7.60
N VAL A 78 1.99 3.39 -7.87
CA VAL A 78 1.45 2.03 -7.69
C VAL A 78 1.05 1.48 -9.05
N ASP A 79 1.62 0.33 -9.42
CA ASP A 79 1.26 -0.42 -10.63
C ASP A 79 0.82 -1.84 -10.23
N GLY A 80 -0.50 -2.02 -10.09
CA GLY A 80 -1.09 -3.23 -9.54
C GLY A 80 -0.58 -3.50 -8.12
N ASN A 81 0.08 -4.65 -7.94
CA ASN A 81 0.67 -5.06 -6.65
C ASN A 81 2.13 -4.64 -6.48
N ASN A 82 2.61 -3.67 -7.27
CA ASN A 82 3.98 -3.18 -7.18
C ASN A 82 4.00 -1.71 -6.74
N LEU A 83 4.76 -1.45 -5.68
CA LEU A 83 5.09 -0.12 -5.18
C LEU A 83 6.41 0.29 -5.82
N ILE A 84 6.38 1.36 -6.59
CA ILE A 84 7.54 1.91 -7.27
C ILE A 84 7.95 3.16 -6.51
N ILE A 85 9.13 3.16 -5.90
CA ILE A 85 9.68 4.29 -5.15
C ILE A 85 10.84 4.89 -5.96
N THR A 86 10.81 6.21 -6.12
CA THR A 86 11.91 7.00 -6.68
C THR A 86 12.35 7.99 -5.62
N SER A 87 13.64 7.99 -5.26
CA SER A 87 14.16 8.96 -4.29
C SER A 87 14.10 10.37 -4.87
N SER A 88 13.53 11.32 -4.13
CA SER A 88 13.68 12.74 -4.43
C SER A 88 15.07 13.18 -3.94
N GLU A 89 15.87 13.73 -4.86
CA GLU A 89 17.27 14.16 -4.68
C GLU A 89 17.67 14.56 -3.23
N GLY A 90 18.73 13.96 -2.68
CA GLY A 90 19.32 14.48 -1.45
C GLY A 90 20.24 13.54 -0.66
N GLU A 91 19.72 12.44 -0.11
CA GLU A 91 20.50 11.58 0.80
C GLU A 91 20.05 10.09 0.81
N LYS A 92 21.07 9.22 0.92
CA LYS A 92 21.11 7.79 1.34
C LYS A 92 20.27 6.71 0.67
N LEU A 93 19.22 7.03 -0.09
CA LEU A 93 18.75 6.10 -1.11
C LEU A 93 19.60 6.41 -2.35
N ASP A 94 20.44 5.47 -2.78
CA ASP A 94 21.01 5.54 -4.13
C ASP A 94 19.85 5.88 -5.09
N ALA A 95 20.10 6.75 -6.07
CA ALA A 95 19.08 7.37 -6.95
C ALA A 95 18.39 6.36 -7.90
N ASP A 96 18.16 5.15 -7.44
CA ASP A 96 17.68 4.01 -8.16
C ASP A 96 16.16 3.88 -7.99
N LEU A 97 15.54 3.52 -9.10
CA LEU A 97 14.15 3.08 -9.15
C LEU A 97 14.04 1.77 -8.37
N HIS A 98 13.29 1.77 -7.28
CA HIS A 98 13.02 0.56 -6.52
C HIS A 98 11.60 0.08 -6.75
N VAL A 99 11.44 -1.19 -7.09
CA VAL A 99 10.14 -1.84 -7.28
C VAL A 99 9.97 -2.89 -6.18
N TYR A 100 8.99 -2.66 -5.32
CA TYR A 100 8.67 -3.54 -4.20
C TYR A 100 7.28 -4.16 -4.42
N PRO A 101 7.19 -5.50 -4.56
CA PRO A 101 5.91 -6.17 -4.44
C PRO A 101 5.28 -5.84 -3.09
N PHE A 102 3.99 -5.52 -3.08
CA PHE A 102 3.26 -5.26 -1.85
C PHE A 102 1.89 -5.92 -1.84
N LYS A 103 1.34 -6.05 -0.63
CA LYS A 103 -0.03 -6.50 -0.41
C LYS A 103 -0.62 -5.78 0.79
N ILE A 104 -1.90 -5.44 0.72
CA ILE A 104 -2.65 -4.92 1.86
C ILE A 104 -3.72 -5.95 2.26
N GLU A 105 -3.71 -6.32 3.54
CA GLU A 105 -4.62 -7.29 4.15
C GLU A 105 -5.29 -6.63 5.37
N GLY A 106 -6.43 -5.97 5.16
CA GLY A 106 -7.09 -5.19 6.20
C GLY A 106 -6.23 -4.00 6.65
N ASN A 107 -5.77 -4.01 7.90
CA ASN A 107 -4.92 -2.96 8.46
C ASN A 107 -3.43 -3.28 8.37
N THR A 108 -3.03 -4.30 7.62
CA THR A 108 -1.63 -4.70 7.46
C THR A 108 -1.15 -4.47 6.04
N LEU A 109 -0.08 -3.68 5.89
CA LEU A 109 0.70 -3.53 4.66
C LEU A 109 1.91 -4.45 4.72
N LYS A 110 2.10 -5.25 3.68
CA LYS A 110 3.26 -6.13 3.51
C LYS A 110 4.07 -5.65 2.32
N ILE A 111 5.36 -5.38 2.51
CA ILE A 111 6.28 -4.96 1.46
C ILE A 111 7.42 -5.98 1.38
N GLU A 112 7.65 -6.53 0.19
CA GLU A 112 8.77 -7.42 -0.08
C GLU A 112 10.01 -6.59 -0.46
N ALA A 113 10.95 -6.44 0.46
CA ALA A 113 12.19 -5.68 0.25
C ALA A 113 13.40 -6.42 0.82
N PHE A 114 14.52 -6.41 0.09
CA PHE A 114 15.78 -7.03 0.51
C PHE A 114 15.67 -8.52 0.89
N ASN A 115 14.87 -9.28 0.11
CA ASN A 115 14.56 -10.69 0.35
C ASN A 115 13.87 -10.97 1.70
N GLN A 116 13.15 -9.98 2.24
CA GLN A 116 12.36 -10.10 3.46
C GLN A 116 11.00 -9.43 3.29
N THR A 117 9.98 -10.01 3.91
CA THR A 117 8.66 -9.39 4.06
C THR A 117 8.71 -8.45 5.26
N HIS A 118 8.37 -7.18 5.03
CA HIS A 118 8.22 -6.17 6.07
C HIS A 118 6.74 -5.89 6.29
N GLU A 119 6.27 -6.05 7.52
CA GLU A 119 4.86 -5.84 7.88
C GLU A 119 4.69 -4.52 8.63
N TYR A 120 3.72 -3.72 8.19
CA TYR A 120 3.34 -2.46 8.80
C TYR A 120 1.87 -2.48 9.15
N THR A 121 1.54 -1.90 10.29
CA THR A 121 0.16 -1.71 10.74
C THR A 121 -0.29 -0.29 10.40
N ARG A 122 -1.49 -0.16 9.84
CA ARG A 122 -2.09 1.14 9.55
C ARG A 122 -2.21 1.95 10.84
N SER A 123 -1.68 3.17 10.80
CA SER A 123 -1.73 4.12 11.90
C SER A 123 -2.87 5.12 11.66
N GLU A 124 -3.69 5.34 12.68
CA GLU A 124 -4.70 6.41 12.69
C GLU A 124 -4.08 7.79 12.98
N GLN A 125 -2.79 7.84 13.34
CA GLN A 125 -2.05 9.10 13.39
C GLN A 125 -1.73 9.54 11.96
N GLY A 126 -2.65 10.31 11.36
CA GLY A 126 -2.26 11.33 10.40
C GLY A 126 -1.21 12.21 11.09
N GLY A 127 -0.06 12.41 10.44
CA GLY A 127 1.01 13.24 10.98
C GLY A 127 0.46 14.57 11.50
N ASN A 128 0.84 14.92 12.74
CA ASN A 128 0.62 16.26 13.28
C ASN A 128 1.42 17.31 12.50
#